data_AF-A0A0M9YG89-F1
#
_entry.id   AF-A0A0M9YG89-F1
#
_cell.length_a   1.000
_cell.length_b   1.000
_cell.length_c   1.000
_cell.angle_alpha   90.00
_cell.angle_beta   90.00
_cell.angle_gamma   90.00
#
_symmetry.space_group_name_H-M   'P 1'
#
loop_
_entity.id
_entity.type
_entity.pdbx_description
1 polymer ?
#
loop_
_entity_poly.entity_id
_entity_poly.type
_entity_poly.pdbx_seq_one_letter_code
_entity_poly.pdbx_strand_id
1 'polypeptide(L)' 'MCALTAPEVFTQDDDGFSEVRPGGTAATAGHPLVRDAARACPVGAVTLTDD' A
#
# COMPACT_ATOMS: atom_id res chain seq x y z
N MET A 1 -1.23 3.36 8.89
CA MET A 1 -0.94 1.94 8.60
C MET A 1 -1.50 1.63 7.22
N CYS A 2 -0.70 1.14 6.27
CA CYS A 2 -1.12 1.02 4.87
C CYS A 2 -2.31 0.07 4.69
N ALA A 3 -2.30 -1.07 5.39
CA ALA A 3 -3.41 -2.05 5.37
C ALA A 3 -4.76 -1.47 5.84
N LEU A 4 -4.77 -0.49 6.75
CA LEU A 4 -6.02 0.19 7.14
C LEU A 4 -6.43 1.28 6.15
N THR A 5 -5.46 1.95 5.52
CA THR A 5 -5.73 3.04 4.58
C THR A 5 -6.18 2.54 3.22
N ALA A 6 -5.65 1.40 2.74
CA ALA A 6 -6.00 0.80 1.46
C ALA A 6 -6.00 -0.76 1.56
N PRO A 7 -6.98 -1.35 2.26
CA PRO A 7 -7.04 -2.80 2.52
C PRO A 7 -7.20 -3.67 1.25
N GLU A 8 -7.66 -3.09 0.15
CA GLU A 8 -7.76 -3.76 -1.14
C GLU A 8 -6.38 -3.96 -1.79
N VAL A 9 -5.38 -3.19 -1.35
CA VAL A 9 -4.03 -3.15 -1.90
C VAL A 9 -3.01 -3.77 -0.96
N PHE A 10 -3.14 -3.49 0.34
CA PHE A 10 -2.21 -3.95 1.35
C PHE A 10 -2.87 -5.00 2.25
N THR A 11 -2.08 -5.99 2.66
CA THR A 11 -2.39 -6.88 3.78
C THR A 11 -1.46 -6.55 4.94
N GLN A 12 -1.68 -7.19 6.09
CA GLN A 12 -0.74 -7.15 7.21
C GLN A 12 -0.22 -8.58 7.46
N ASP A 13 1.07 -8.70 7.73
CA ASP A 13 1.68 -9.95 8.17
C ASP A 13 1.49 -10.19 9.68
N ASP A 14 2.03 -11.31 10.16
CA ASP A 14 1.94 -11.71 11.57
C ASP A 14 2.78 -10.81 12.51
N ASP A 15 3.74 -10.07 11.94
CA ASP A 15 4.59 -9.11 12.67
C ASP A 15 3.99 -7.69 12.71
N GLY A 16 2.87 -7.47 12.00
CA GLY A 16 2.18 -6.19 11.95
C GLY A 16 2.67 -5.24 10.85
N PHE A 17 3.56 -5.70 9.95
CA PHE A 17 3.99 -4.91 8.80
C PHE A 17 2.98 -5.01 7.67
N SER A 18 2.82 -3.91 6.93
CA SER A 18 1.96 -3.92 5.74
C SER A 18 2.72 -4.46 4.53
N GLU A 19 2.10 -5.38 3.80
CA GLU A 19 2.63 -5.98 2.57
C GLU A 19 1.67 -5.74 1.40
N VAL A 20 2.17 -5.74 0.16
CA VAL A 20 1.32 -5.63 -1.03
C VAL A 20 0.63 -6.97 -1.31
N ARG A 21 -0.69 -6.94 -1.53
CA ARG A 21 -1.46 -8.15 -1.86
C ARG A 21 -1.03 -8.73 -3.22
N PRO A 22 -1.02 -10.06 -3.38
CA PRO A 22 -0.82 -10.69 -4.69
C PRO A 22 -1.82 -10.18 -5.73
N GLY A 23 -1.31 -9.80 -6.92
CA GLY A 23 -2.13 -9.22 -8.00
C GLY A 23 -2.35 -7.70 -7.92
N GLY A 24 -1.78 -7.03 -6.91
CA GLY A 24 -1.95 -5.60 -6.70
C GLY A 24 -1.25 -4.71 -7.73
N THR A 25 0.02 -4.95 -8.04
CA THR A 25 0.92 -3.95 -8.65
C THR A 25 0.38 -3.15 -9.85
N ALA A 26 -0.31 -3.79 -10.80
CA ALA A 26 -0.87 -3.09 -11.98
C ALA A 26 -2.22 -2.38 -11.72
N ALA A 27 -3.04 -2.87 -10.79
CA ALA A 27 -4.31 -2.23 -10.41
C ALA A 27 -4.14 -1.19 -9.29
N THR A 28 -3.02 -1.25 -8.55
CA THR A 28 -2.80 -0.47 -7.32
C THR A 28 -2.33 0.96 -7.56
N ALA A 29 -1.60 1.23 -8.65
CA ALA A 29 -1.14 2.59 -8.95
C ALA A 29 -2.31 3.56 -9.22
N GLY A 30 -3.42 3.04 -9.76
CA GLY A 30 -4.66 3.78 -9.98
C GLY A 30 -5.61 3.83 -8.78
N HIS A 31 -5.32 3.10 -7.69
CA HIS A 31 -6.22 3.02 -6.56
C HIS A 31 -6.20 4.33 -5.76
N PRO A 32 -7.35 4.97 -5.51
CA PRO A 32 -7.41 6.34 -5.00
C PRO A 32 -6.70 6.49 -3.64
N LEU A 33 -6.74 5.44 -2.81
CA LEU A 33 -6.19 5.46 -1.45
C LEU A 33 -4.70 5.10 -1.36
N VAL A 34 -4.07 4.64 -2.45
CA VAL A 34 -2.65 4.23 -2.42
C VAL A 34 -1.71 5.43 -2.26
N ARG A 35 -2.06 6.57 -2.86
CA ARG A 35 -1.31 7.82 -2.65
C ARG A 35 -1.41 8.31 -1.20
N ASP A 36 -2.57 8.15 -0.58
CA ASP A 36 -2.78 8.53 0.82
C ASP A 36 -2.01 7.60 1.77
N ALA A 37 -2.02 6.29 1.50
CA ALA A 37 -1.23 5.32 2.26
C ALA A 37 0.28 5.64 2.19
N ALA A 38 0.79 5.99 1.00
CA ALA A 38 2.19 6.39 0.83
C ALA A 38 2.53 7.69 1.59
N ARG A 39 1.68 8.72 1.49
CA ARG A 39 1.88 10.00 2.19
C ARG A 39 1.81 9.87 3.71
N ALA A 40 0.96 8.98 4.21
CA ALA A 40 0.79 8.74 5.64
C ALA A 40 1.88 7.84 6.24
N CYS A 41 2.76 7.24 5.43
CA CYS A 41 3.79 6.33 5.90
C CYS A 41 4.95 7.10 6.58
N PRO A 42 5.15 7.01 7.90
CA PRO A 42 6.14 7.80 8.61
C PRO A 42 7.59 7.39 8.30
N VAL A 43 7.79 6.18 7.77
CA VAL A 43 9.10 5.58 7.49
C VAL A 43 9.41 5.49 6.00
N GLY A 44 8.51 5.99 5.13
CA GLY A 44 8.74 5.99 3.68
C GLY A 44 8.83 4.59 3.05
N ALA A 45 8.14 3.60 3.61
CA ALA A 45 8.21 2.20 3.15
C ALA A 45 7.43 1.91 1.85
N VAL A 46 6.61 2.86 1.36
CA VAL A 46 5.79 2.69 0.15
C VAL A 46 6.33 3.56 -0.98
N THR A 47 6.73 2.92 -2.08
CA THR A 47 7.16 3.59 -3.31
C THR A 47 6.09 3.44 -4.38
N LEU A 48 5.81 4.52 -5.11
CA LEU A 48 4.94 4.52 -6.27
C LEU A 48 5.80 4.67 -7.53
N THR A 49 5.56 3.81 -8.52
CA THR A 49 6.16 3.89 -9.84
C THR A 49 5.07 4.18 -10.85
N ASP A 50 5.27 5.23 -11.64
CA ASP A 50 4.49 5.43 -12.87
C ASP A 50 5.12 4.55 -13.98
N ASP A 51 4.28 3.95 -14.84
CA ASP A 51 4.71 3.28 -16.07
C ASP A 51 4.90 4.33 -17.20
#